data_AF-A0A7C6DCG2-F1
#
_entry.id   AF-A0A7C6DCG2-F1
#
_cell.length_a   1.000
_cell.length_b   1.000
_cell.length_c   1.000
_cell.angle_alpha   90.00
_cell.angle_beta   90.00
_cell.angle_gamma   90.00
#
_symmetry.space_group_name_H-M   'P 1'
#
loop_
_entity.id
_entity.type
_entity.pdbx_description
1 polymer ?
#
loop_
_entity_poly.entity_id
_entity_poly.type
_entity_poly.pdbx_seq_one_letter_code
_entity_poly.pdbx_strand_id
1 'polypeptide(L)' 'MSLNIDRINELYRKSQTVGLTPEEKAEQEHLRKEYIQAIRNNLRGTLERIKFVDPDDCNGA' A
#
# COMPACT_ATOMS: atom_id res chain seq x y z
N MET A 1 10.14 5.68 -1.35
CA MET A 1 9.52 4.48 -1.94
C MET A 1 8.44 4.96 -2.88
N SER A 2 8.80 5.28 -4.12
CA SER A 2 7.86 5.79 -5.12
C SER A 2 7.15 4.61 -5.77
N LEU A 3 6.24 4.03 -5.00
CA LEU A 3 5.28 3.07 -5.55
C LEU A 3 4.48 3.80 -6.63
N ASN A 4 4.35 3.19 -7.81
CA ASN A 4 3.68 3.76 -9.00
C ASN A 4 2.16 3.91 -8.80
N ILE A 5 1.75 4.57 -7.73
CA ILE A 5 0.36 4.76 -7.29
C ILE A 5 -0.37 5.63 -8.30
N ASP A 6 0.29 6.65 -8.84
CA ASP A 6 -0.25 7.50 -9.90
C ASP A 6 -0.67 6.66 -11.12
N ARG A 7 0.20 5.77 -11.57
CA ARG A 7 -0.08 4.88 -12.70
C ARG A 7 -1.24 3.92 -12.41
N ILE A 8 -1.30 3.36 -11.19
CA ILE A 8 -2.42 2.51 -10.76
C ILE A 8 -3.74 3.29 -10.79
N ASN A 9 -3.73 4.56 -10.37
CA ASN A 9 -4.90 5.43 -10.36
C ASN A 9 -5.34 5.83 -11.78
N GLU A 10 -4.40 6.11 -12.67
CA GLU A 10 -4.67 6.37 -14.10
C GLU A 10 -5.35 5.16 -14.75
N LEU A 11 -4.77 3.97 -14.60
CA LEU A 11 -5.34 2.72 -15.11
C LEU A 11 -6.72 2.43 -14.48
N TYR A 12 -6.89 2.72 -13.19
CA TYR A 12 -8.17 2.56 -12.52
C TYR A 12 -9.25 3.47 -13.12
N ARG A 13 -8.95 4.76 -13.30
CA ARG A 13 -9.88 5.72 -13.93
C ARG A 13 -10.23 5.29 -15.35
N LYS A 14 -9.24 4.88 -16.13
CA LYS A 14 -9.44 4.39 -17.50
C LYS A 14 -10.33 3.14 -17.54
N SER A 15 -10.17 2.23 -16.59
CA SER A 15 -11.02 1.03 -16.44
C SER A 15 -12.49 1.36 -16.16
N GLN A 16 -12.77 2.45 -15.45
CA GLN A 16 -14.11 2.90 -15.11
C GLN A 16 -14.80 3.62 -16.26
N THR A 17 -14.04 4.32 -17.11
CA THR A 17 -14.61 5.14 -18.19
C THR A 17 -14.70 4.40 -19.52
N VAL A 18 -13.58 3.84 -19.99
CA VAL A 18 -13.46 3.29 -21.35
C VAL A 18 -13.11 1.80 -21.34
N GLY A 19 -12.75 1.25 -20.19
CA GLY A 19 -12.22 -0.10 -20.06
C GLY A 19 -10.70 -0.14 -20.27
N LEU A 20 -10.08 -1.24 -19.82
CA LEU A 20 -8.64 -1.47 -20.00
C LEU A 20 -8.40 -2.46 -21.12
N THR A 21 -7.35 -2.22 -21.90
CA THR A 21 -6.83 -3.25 -22.80
C THR A 21 -6.25 -4.42 -22.00
N PRO A 22 -6.11 -5.62 -22.60
CA PRO A 22 -5.50 -6.76 -21.92
C PRO A 22 -4.07 -6.47 -21.41
N GLU A 23 -3.29 -5.68 -22.14
CA GLU A 23 -1.95 -5.25 -21.73
C GLU A 23 -1.99 -4.34 -20.50
N GLU A 24 -2.91 -3.36 -20.49
CA GLU A 24 -3.11 -2.44 -19.37
C GLU A 24 -3.63 -3.15 -18.12
N LYS A 25 -4.46 -4.19 -18.28
CA LYS A 25 -4.90 -5.06 -17.19
C LYS A 25 -3.73 -5.81 -16.56
N ALA A 26 -2.84 -6.37 -17.39
CA ALA A 26 -1.65 -7.06 -16.91
C ALA A 26 -0.71 -6.09 -16.17
N GLU A 27 -0.50 -4.88 -16.71
CA GLU A 27 0.25 -3.82 -16.05
C GLU A 27 -0.37 -3.44 -14.70
N GLN A 28 -1.69 -3.22 -14.66
CA GLN A 28 -2.39 -2.87 -13.42
C GLN A 28 -2.27 -3.98 -12.36
N GLU A 29 -2.37 -5.25 -12.74
CA GLU A 29 -2.24 -6.37 -11.82
C GLU A 29 -0.83 -6.48 -11.25
N HIS A 30 0.18 -6.33 -12.10
CA HIS A 30 1.59 -6.32 -11.70
C HIS A 30 1.86 -5.20 -10.70
N LEU A 31 1.45 -3.98 -11.04
CA LEU A 31 1.62 -2.80 -10.17
C LEU A 31 0.88 -2.95 -8.83
N ARG A 32 -0.31 -3.55 -8.81
CA ARG A 32 -1.04 -3.82 -7.57
C ARG A 32 -0.35 -4.84 -6.69
N LYS A 33 0.23 -5.91 -7.27
CA LYS A 33 1.01 -6.91 -6.51
C LYS A 33 2.22 -6.28 -5.84
N GLU A 34 3.00 -5.51 -6.59
CA GLU A 34 4.16 -4.76 -6.09
C GLU A 34 3.76 -3.82 -4.93
N TYR A 35 2.68 -3.06 -5.11
CA TYR A 35 2.15 -2.15 -4.09
C TYR A 35 1.75 -2.87 -2.80
N ILE A 36 0.99 -3.96 -2.90
CA ILE A 36 0.55 -4.72 -1.74
C ILE A 36 1.76 -5.34 -1.02
N GLN A 37 2.76 -5.83 -1.75
CA GLN A 37 3.95 -6.42 -1.14
C GLN A 37 4.76 -5.36 -0.38
N ALA A 38 4.97 -4.19 -0.97
CA ALA A 38 5.62 -3.07 -0.31
C ALA A 38 4.88 -2.60 0.95
N ILE A 39 3.55 -2.47 0.87
CA ILE A 39 2.70 -2.11 2.01
C ILE A 39 2.77 -3.18 3.11
N ARG A 40 2.72 -4.47 2.77
CA ARG A 40 2.84 -5.56 3.76
C ARG A 40 4.18 -5.54 4.49
N ASN A 41 5.27 -5.32 3.77
CA ASN A 41 6.60 -5.20 4.37
C ASN A 41 6.71 -3.97 5.28
N ASN A 42 6.16 -2.84 4.85
CA ASN A 42 6.14 -1.62 5.66
C ASN A 42 5.24 -1.75 6.91
N LEU A 43 4.07 -2.38 6.77
CA LEU A 43 3.14 -2.63 7.87
C LEU A 43 3.76 -3.58 8.90
N ARG A 44 4.45 -4.64 8.48
CA ARG A 44 5.15 -5.55 9.39
C ARG A 44 6.16 -4.79 10.26
N GLY A 45 7.02 -3.97 9.64
CA GLY A 45 7.97 -3.14 10.37
C GLY A 45 7.32 -2.11 11.30
N THR A 46 6.10 -1.65 10.97
CA THR A 46 5.31 -0.78 11.83
C THR A 46 4.74 -1.54 13.04
N LEU A 47 4.19 -2.74 12.83
CA LEU A 47 3.67 -3.61 13.89
C LEU A 47 4.76 -4.04 14.87
N GLU A 48 5.97 -4.35 14.39
CA GLU A 48 7.13 -4.66 15.24
C GLU A 48 7.59 -3.46 16.09
N ARG A 49 7.28 -2.23 15.65
CA ARG A 49 7.52 -1.00 16.42
C ARG A 49 6.41 -0.66 17.40
N ILE A 50 5.28 -1.36 17.39
CA ILE A 50 4.25 -1.18 18.41
C ILE A 50 4.80 -1.76 19.71
N LYS A 51 5.50 -0.92 20.47
CA LYS A 51 5.72 -1.15 21.89
C LYS A 51 4.36 -1.17 22.57
N PHE A 52 4.07 -2.22 23.31
CA PHE A 52 3.05 -2.16 24.35
C PHE A 52 3.46 -1.03 25.29
N VAL A 53 2.64 0.03 25.32
CA VAL A 53 2.78 1.09 26.31
C VAL A 53 2.03 0.55 27.52
N ASP A 54 2.75 -0.03 28.48
CA ASP A 54 2.17 -0.34 29.77
C ASP A 54 1.62 0.99 30.35
N PRO A 55 0.34 1.04 30.76
CA PRO A 55 -0.25 2.26 31.32
C PRO A 55 0.38 2.68 32.66
N ASP A 56 1.34 1.93 33.19
CA ASP A 56 2.05 2.22 34.43
C ASP A 56 3.19 3.26 34.27
N ASP A 57 3.58 3.61 33.03
CA ASP A 57 4.58 4.66 32.76
C ASP A 57 3.95 6.06 32.63
N CYS A 58 2.94 6.36 33.46
CA CYS A 58 2.36 7.70 33.54
C CYS A 58 2.03 8.11 34.98
N ASN A 59 2.93 7.80 35.92
CA ASN A 59 2.95 8.42 37.25
C ASN A 59 4.40 8.50 37.75
N GLY A 60 5.00 9.70 37.74
CA GLY A 60 6.31 9.88 38.36
C GLY A 60 7.07 11.15 37.99
N ALA A 61 6.42 12.31 38.05
CA ALA A 61 7.08 13.59 38.28
C ALA A 61 6.23 14.42 39.25
#